data_AF-A0A7Y4YCI3-F1
#
_entry.id   AF-A0A7Y4YCI3-F1
#
_cell.length_a   1.000
_cell.length_b   1.000
_cell.length_c   1.000
_cell.angle_alpha   90.00
_cell.angle_beta   90.00
_cell.angle_gamma   90.00
#
_symmetry.space_group_name_H-M   'P 1'
#
loop_
_entity.id
_entity.type
_entity.pdbx_description
1 polymer ?
#
loop_
_entity_poly.entity_id
_entity_poly.type
_entity_poly.pdbx_seq_one_letter_code
_entity_poly.pdbx_strand_id
1 'polypeptide(L)' 'MKRNIISLIVFVLCMPFISLAHPGHGETDGFTITHYFTEPVHIVVALVALIAVVAGVRYFRSNKQQS' A
#
# COMPACT_ATOMS: atom_id res chain seq x y z
N MET A 1 16.28 11.61 12.95
CA MET A 1 15.07 10.79 12.73
C MET A 1 14.12 11.37 11.67
N LYS A 2 13.80 12.67 11.69
CA LYS A 2 12.84 13.31 10.76
C LYS A 2 13.23 13.21 9.27
N ARG A 3 14.53 13.28 8.97
CA ARG A 3 15.06 13.21 7.59
C ARG A 3 14.77 11.87 6.91
N ASN A 4 14.75 10.77 7.66
CA ASN A 4 14.50 9.42 7.14
C ASN A 4 13.02 9.20 6.81
N ILE A 5 12.12 9.84 7.57
CA ILE A 5 10.67 9.77 7.32
C ILE A 5 10.34 10.50 6.01
N ILE A 6 10.94 11.65 5.75
CA ILE A 6 10.72 12.40 4.51
C ILE A 6 11.17 11.56 3.29
N SER A 7 12.34 10.94 3.35
CA SER A 7 12.81 10.06 2.27
C SER A 7 11.90 8.84 2.06
N LEU A 8 11.35 8.27 3.13
CA LEU A 8 10.40 7.16 3.05
C LEU A 8 9.08 7.61 2.39
N ILE A 9 8.56 8.78 2.76
CA ILE A 9 7.34 9.35 2.16
C ILE A 9 7.55 9.60 0.66
N VAL A 10 8.66 10.20 0.27
CA VAL A 10 8.98 10.44 -1.15
C VAL A 10 9.08 9.12 -1.92
N PHE A 11 9.73 8.11 -1.35
CA PHE A 11 9.84 6.78 -1.98
C PHE A 11 8.46 6.13 -2.19
N VAL A 12 7.58 6.19 -1.19
CA VAL A 12 6.21 5.65 -1.29
C VAL A 12 5.38 6.42 -2.32
N LEU A 13 5.52 7.74 -2.41
CA LEU A 13 4.81 8.56 -3.40
C LEU A 13 5.30 8.30 -4.83
N CYS A 14 6.55 7.87 -5.01
CA CYS A 14 7.11 7.55 -6.32
C CYS A 14 6.85 6.10 -6.76
N MET A 15 6.43 5.20 -5.86
CA MET A 15 6.13 3.79 -6.19
C MET A 15 5.13 3.62 -7.35
N PRO A 16 4.02 4.39 -7.46
CA PRO A 16 3.08 4.24 -8.57
C PRO A 16 3.71 4.48 -9.96
N PHE A 17 4.69 5.37 -10.05
CA PHE A 17 5.42 5.66 -11.29
C PHE A 17 6.41 4.54 -11.66
N ILE A 18 6.94 3.84 -10.66
CA ILE A 18 7.86 2.71 -10.84
C ILE A 18 7.08 1.42 -11.13
N SER A 19 5.89 1.26 -10.57
CA SER A 19 5.05 0.07 -10.72
C SER A 19 4.26 0.02 -12.02
N LEU A 20 4.47 0.95 -12.96
CA LEU A 20 3.78 1.00 -14.26
C LEU A 20 2.25 0.85 -14.16
N ALA A 21 1.65 1.36 -13.08
CA ALA A 21 0.22 1.25 -12.81
C ALA A 21 -0.61 2.28 -13.61
N HIS A 22 -0.16 2.68 -14.80
CA HIS A 22 -0.95 3.48 -15.73
C HIS A 22 -1.87 2.54 -16.53
N PRO A 23 -3.20 2.74 -16.50
CA PRO A 23 -4.11 2.04 -17.40
C PRO A 23 -3.82 2.45 -18.85
N GLY A 24 -3.81 1.49 -19.78
CA GLY A 24 -3.86 1.81 -21.22
C GLY A 24 -3.02 0.98 -22.18
N HIS A 25 -2.18 0.05 -21.73
CA HIS A 25 -1.44 -0.84 -22.65
C HIS A 25 -1.53 -2.30 -22.23
N GLY A 26 -2.54 -2.99 -22.77
CA GLY A 26 -2.71 -4.44 -22.67
C GLY A 26 -3.89 -4.94 -21.82
N GLU A 27 -4.69 -4.06 -21.21
CA GLU A 27 -5.88 -4.47 -20.43
C GLU A 27 -7.12 -4.69 -21.31
N THR A 28 -7.82 -5.81 -21.07
CA THR A 28 -9.08 -6.15 -21.74
C THR A 28 -10.31 -6.15 -20.84
N ASP A 29 -10.19 -5.93 -19.52
CA ASP A 29 -11.33 -6.00 -18.60
C ASP A 29 -11.34 -4.79 -17.63
N GLY A 30 -12.45 -4.05 -17.60
CA GLY A 30 -12.59 -2.83 -16.80
C GLY A 30 -12.75 -3.03 -15.29
N PHE A 31 -13.00 -1.93 -14.56
CA PHE A 31 -13.22 -1.89 -13.11
C PHE A 31 -14.46 -2.67 -12.66
N THR A 32 -14.33 -3.99 -12.53
CA THR A 32 -15.40 -4.88 -12.07
C THR A 32 -15.05 -5.42 -10.69
N ILE A 33 -16.07 -5.73 -9.86
CA ILE A 33 -15.85 -6.35 -8.55
C ILE A 33 -15.02 -7.63 -8.71
N THR A 34 -15.32 -8.43 -9.74
CA THR A 34 -14.59 -9.65 -10.06
C THR A 34 -13.10 -9.41 -10.30
N HIS A 35 -12.73 -8.39 -11.09
CA HIS A 35 -11.33 -8.03 -11.35
C HIS A 35 -10.52 -7.85 -10.06
N TYR A 36 -11.08 -7.16 -9.05
CA TYR A 36 -10.42 -6.97 -7.75
C TYR A 36 -10.23 -8.25 -6.92
N PHE A 37 -11.07 -9.27 -7.11
CA PHE A 37 -11.00 -10.52 -6.37
C PHE A 37 -10.20 -11.61 -7.11
N THR A 38 -10.14 -11.55 -8.44
CA THR A 38 -9.47 -12.58 -9.26
C THR A 38 -8.02 -12.23 -9.57
N GLU A 39 -7.66 -10.94 -9.59
CA GLU A 39 -6.30 -10.54 -9.90
C GLU A 39 -5.36 -10.64 -8.69
N PRO A 40 -4.24 -11.40 -8.81
CA PRO A 40 -3.32 -11.62 -7.71
C PRO A 40 -2.75 -10.33 -7.11
N VAL A 41 -2.57 -9.29 -7.94
CA VAL A 41 -2.00 -8.00 -7.52
C VAL A 41 -2.85 -7.32 -6.46
N HIS A 42 -4.18 -7.34 -6.61
CA HIS A 42 -5.10 -6.70 -5.68
C HIS A 42 -5.11 -7.38 -4.31
N ILE A 43 -5.02 -8.71 -4.28
CA ILE A 43 -4.91 -9.49 -3.03
C ILE A 43 -3.62 -9.14 -2.27
N VAL A 44 -2.49 -9.08 -2.97
CA VAL A 44 -1.20 -8.76 -2.37
C VAL A 44 -1.21 -7.35 -1.78
N VAL A 45 -1.72 -6.36 -2.54
CA VAL A 45 -1.83 -4.97 -2.07
C VAL A 45 -2.74 -4.87 -0.85
N ALA A 46 -3.90 -5.52 -0.87
CA ALA A 46 -4.83 -5.53 0.26
C ALA A 46 -4.21 -6.15 1.53
N LEU A 47 -3.46 -7.25 1.39
CA LEU A 47 -2.80 -7.91 2.52
C LEU A 47 -1.69 -7.04 3.13
N VAL A 48 -0.88 -6.40 2.29
CA VAL A 48 0.18 -5.47 2.75
C VAL A 48 -0.44 -4.29 3.48
N ALA A 49 -1.51 -3.70 2.95
CA ALA A 49 -2.21 -2.61 3.59
C ALA A 49 -2.78 -3.02 4.96
N LEU A 50 -3.39 -4.20 5.05
CA LEU A 50 -3.90 -4.74 6.31
C LEU A 50 -2.79 -4.91 7.35
N ILE A 51 -1.67 -5.51 6.96
CA ILE A 51 -0.51 -5.70 7.85
C ILE A 51 0.02 -4.35 8.34
N ALA A 52 0.16 -3.37 7.45
CA ALA A 52 0.63 -2.03 7.79
C ALA A 52 -0.29 -1.34 8.81
N VAL A 53 -1.62 -1.44 8.63
CA VAL A 53 -2.61 -0.89 9.57
C VAL A 53 -2.50 -1.58 10.93
N VAL A 54 -2.47 -2.91 10.96
CA VAL A 54 -2.38 -3.67 12.22
C VAL A 54 -1.07 -3.36 12.96
N ALA A 55 0.05 -3.33 12.24
CA ALA A 55 1.35 -2.99 12.80
C ALA A 55 1.37 -1.55 13.33
N GLY A 56 0.85 -0.60 12.56
CA GLY A 56 0.71 0.80 12.97
C GLY A 56 -0.11 0.95 14.24
N VAL A 57 -1.32 0.37 14.27
CA VAL A 57 -2.18 0.40 15.46
C VAL A 57 -1.48 -0.20 16.68
N ARG A 58 -0.80 -1.34 16.53
CA ARG A 58 -0.04 -1.96 17.62
C ARG A 58 1.08 -1.04 18.13
N TYR A 59 1.85 -0.46 17.23
CA TYR A 59 2.94 0.45 17.55
C TYR A 59 2.45 1.71 18.31
N PHE A 60 1.34 2.31 17.87
CA PHE A 60 0.79 3.48 18.56
C PHE A 60 0.17 3.12 19.92
N ARG A 61 -0.41 1.93 20.06
CA ARG A 61 -0.96 1.45 21.34
C ARG A 61 0.14 1.11 22.35
N SER A 62 1.25 0.51 21.92
CA SER A 62 2.37 0.22 22.82
C SER A 62 3.02 1.50 23.37
N ASN A 63 3.18 2.53 22.54
CA ASN A 63 3.73 3.81 23.00
C ASN A 63 2.83 4.55 23.98
N LYS A 64 1.51 4.39 23.90
CA LYS A 64 0.57 5.03 24.83
C LYS A 64 0.54 4.37 26.22
N GLN A 65 0.96 3.11 26.34
CA GLN A 65 0.97 2.39 27.61
C GLN A 65 2.25 2.62 28.44
N GLN A 66 3.29 3.22 27.86
CA GLN A 66 4.58 3.51 28.52
C GLN A 66 4.72 4.96 29.00
N SER A 67 3.66 5.77 28.89
CA SER A 67 3.59 7.16 29.38
C SER A 67 2.49 7.31 30.42
#